data_AF-A0A1B7MLL8-F1
#
_entry.id   AF-A0A1B7MLL8-F1
#
_cell.length_a   1.000
_cell.length_b   1.000
_cell.length_c   1.000
_cell.angle_alpha   90.00
_cell.angle_beta   90.00
_cell.angle_gamma   90.00
#
_symmetry.space_group_name_H-M   'P 1'
#
loop_
_entity.id
_entity.type
_entity.pdbx_description
1 polymer ?
#
loop_
_entity_poly.entity_id
_entity_poly.type
_entity_poly.pdbx_seq_one_letter_code
_entity_poly.pdbx_strand_id
1 'polypeptide(L)'
;LYRGDSSVEPGDVNDALTGTIVQVFFVIHHYYLRDKKFDTFHADIQQVKILKPGSSIACSGFKRRNACEGPFDIVKPASSHAKNDEAGRAEEKSKQVESK
;
A
#
# COMPACT_ATOMS: atom_id res chain seq x y z
N LEU A 1 -14.97 13.26 3.28
CA LEU A 1 -15.55 14.45 2.60
C LEU A 1 -16.48 13.95 1.49
N TYR A 2 -17.47 14.68 1.01
CA TYR A 2 -18.31 14.22 -0.11
C TYR A 2 -18.15 15.11 -1.34
N ARG A 3 -18.10 14.49 -2.52
CA ARG A 3 -18.12 15.17 -3.82
C ARG A 3 -19.28 14.60 -4.64
N GLY A 4 -20.39 15.34 -4.68
CA GLY A 4 -21.67 14.78 -5.14
C GLY A 4 -22.09 13.64 -4.20
N ASP A 5 -22.42 12.48 -4.76
CA ASP A 5 -22.88 11.30 -4.00
C ASP A 5 -21.74 10.36 -3.57
N SER A 6 -20.49 10.71 -3.89
CA SER A 6 -19.32 9.87 -3.60
C SER A 6 -18.54 10.38 -2.38
N SER A 7 -18.20 9.46 -1.47
CA SER A 7 -17.24 9.72 -0.41
C SER A 7 -15.85 9.89 -1.02
N VAL A 8 -15.15 10.95 -0.61
CA VAL A 8 -13.77 11.24 -0.96
C VAL A 8 -12.92 11.00 0.28
N GLU A 9 -12.02 10.03 0.16
CA GLU A 9 -11.02 9.70 1.16
C GLU A 9 -9.73 10.51 0.91
N PRO A 10 -8.90 10.73 1.94
CA PRO A 10 -7.62 11.40 1.78
C PRO A 10 -6.71 10.72 0.74
N GLY A 11 -6.81 9.39 0.59
CA GLY A 11 -6.09 8.61 -0.41
C GLY A 11 -6.42 9.04 -1.84
N ASP A 12 -7.70 9.22 -2.15
CA ASP A 12 -8.16 9.63 -3.49
C ASP A 12 -7.58 10.99 -3.89
N VAL A 13 -7.49 11.91 -2.93
CA VAL A 13 -6.90 13.25 -3.14
C VAL A 13 -5.40 13.13 -3.40
N ASN A 14 -4.70 12.30 -2.63
CA ASN A 14 -3.26 12.13 -2.78
C ASN A 14 -2.91 11.48 -4.13
N ASP A 15 -3.68 10.48 -4.55
CA ASP A 15 -3.53 9.84 -5.85
C ASP A 15 -3.80 10.83 -6.98
N ALA A 16 -4.84 11.66 -6.84
CA ALA A 16 -5.16 12.71 -7.81
C ALA A 16 -4.09 13.80 -7.89
N LEU A 17 -3.31 14.04 -6.83
CA LEU A 17 -2.23 15.04 -6.83
C LEU A 17 -0.88 14.47 -7.27
N THR A 18 -0.67 13.16 -7.13
CA THR A 18 0.62 12.52 -7.39
C THR A 18 1.04 12.69 -8.85
N GLY A 19 2.24 13.22 -9.05
CA GLY A 19 2.82 13.45 -10.39
C GLY A 19 2.13 14.54 -11.21
N THR A 20 1.11 15.21 -10.67
CA THR A 20 0.39 16.28 -11.37
C THR A 20 1.14 17.61 -11.33
N ILE A 21 0.87 18.47 -12.32
CA ILE A 21 1.21 19.88 -12.24
C ILE A 21 0.00 20.63 -11.70
N VAL A 22 0.16 21.31 -10.58
CA VAL A 22 -0.90 22.05 -9.90
C VAL A 22 -0.58 23.54 -9.81
N GLN A 23 -1.64 24.35 -9.80
CA GLN A 23 -1.63 25.74 -9.38
C GLN A 23 -2.23 25.82 -7.99
N VAL A 24 -1.50 26.41 -7.04
CA VAL A 24 -1.94 26.58 -5.65
C VAL A 24 -2.26 28.04 -5.39
N PHE A 25 -3.46 28.31 -4.89
CA PHE A 25 -3.87 29.60 -4.37
C PHE A 25 -3.81 29.55 -2.86
N PHE A 26 -3.00 30.41 -2.26
CA PHE A 26 -2.77 30.45 -0.83
C PHE A 26 -2.61 31.89 -0.34
N VAL A 27 -2.88 32.10 0.94
CA VAL A 27 -2.62 33.36 1.64
C VAL A 27 -1.58 33.12 2.71
N ILE A 28 -0.63 34.04 2.85
CA ILE A 28 0.31 34.06 3.96
C ILE A 28 -0.11 35.16 4.93
N HIS A 29 -0.39 34.76 6.16
CA HIS A 29 -0.55 35.67 7.28
C HIS A 29 0.81 35.85 7.97
N HIS A 30 1.32 37.07 7.94
CA HIS A 30 2.51 37.45 8.68
C HIS A 30 2.11 38.21 9.94
N TYR A 31 2.53 37.70 11.09
CA TYR A 31 2.35 38.37 12.37
C TYR A 31 3.70 38.85 12.85
N TYR A 32 3.95 40.14 12.65
CA TYR A 32 5.08 40.80 13.29
C TYR A 32 4.84 40.84 14.80
N LEU A 33 5.64 40.09 15.54
CA LEU A 33 5.56 40.01 16.99
C LEU A 33 6.67 40.87 17.57
N ARG A 34 6.32 42.10 17.94
CA ARG A 34 7.22 43.16 18.44
C ARG A 34 8.16 42.68 19.57
N ASP A 35 7.74 41.70 20.36
CA ASP A 35 8.48 41.18 21.51
C ASP A 35 9.09 39.78 21.27
N LYS A 36 9.06 39.25 20.04
CA LYS A 36 9.72 37.98 19.70
C LYS A 36 10.90 38.21 18.76
N LYS A 37 11.94 37.39 18.92
CA LYS A 37 13.11 37.40 18.04
C LYS A 37 12.83 36.88 16.63
N PHE A 38 11.72 36.18 16.44
CA PHE A 38 11.34 35.57 15.17
C PHE A 38 9.87 35.87 14.87
N ASP A 39 9.63 36.26 13.63
CA ASP A 39 8.29 36.41 13.10
C ASP A 39 7.60 35.05 12.98
N THR A 40 6.28 35.06 13.11
CA THR A 40 5.45 33.87 12.87
C THR A 40 4.70 34.05 11.56
N PHE A 41 4.79 33.04 10.70
CA PHE A 41 4.08 32.98 9.43
C PHE A 41 3.08 31.82 9.48
N HIS A 42 1.87 32.08 9.01
CA HIS A 42 0.85 31.06 8.79
C HIS A 42 0.47 31.09 7.31
N ALA A 43 0.29 29.92 6.70
CA ALA A 43 -0.12 29.82 5.30
C ALA A 43 -1.42 29.04 5.20
N ASP A 44 -2.42 29.66 4.60
CA ASP A 44 -3.74 29.09 4.36
C ASP A 44 -3.89 28.75 2.88
N ILE A 45 -3.95 27.46 2.57
CA ILE A 45 -4.21 26.99 1.21
C ILE A 45 -5.71 27.12 0.95
N GLN A 46 -6.07 27.99 0.01
CA GLN A 46 -7.47 28.24 -0.34
C GLN A 46 -7.94 27.28 -1.43
N GLN A 47 -7.09 27.01 -2.42
CA GLN A 47 -7.46 26.15 -3.55
C GLN A 47 -6.23 25.51 -4.19
N VAL A 48 -6.39 24.26 -4.62
CA VAL A 48 -5.45 23.56 -5.48
C VAL A 48 -6.16 23.22 -6.79
N LYS A 49 -5.61 23.69 -7.92
CA LYS A 49 -6.14 23.43 -9.26
C LYS A 49 -5.14 22.58 -10.04
N ILE A 50 -5.55 21.40 -10.47
CA ILE A 50 -4.73 20.55 -11.35
C ILE A 50 -4.74 21.17 -12.74
N LEU A 51 -3.55 21.56 -13.24
CA LEU A 51 -3.36 22.11 -14.59
C LEU A 51 -3.07 21.01 -15.61
N LYS A 52 -2.28 20.01 -15.20
CA LYS A 52 -1.99 18.82 -15.98
C LYS A 52 -2.02 17.59 -15.09
N PRO A 53 -2.76 16.54 -15.48
CA PRO A 53 -2.72 15.27 -14.76
C PRO A 53 -1.31 14.68 -14.82
N GLY A 54 -0.97 13.89 -13.81
CA GLY A 54 0.32 13.24 -13.74
C GLY A 54 0.38 12.12 -14.75
N SER A 55 1.49 12.06 -15.48
CA SER A 55 1.79 10.88 -16.27
C SER A 55 2.03 9.74 -15.29
N SER A 56 1.19 8.70 -15.32
CA SER A 56 1.46 7.50 -14.52
C SER A 56 2.87 7.04 -14.90
N ILE A 57 3.77 6.93 -13.92
CA ILE A 57 5.03 6.24 -14.13
C ILE A 57 4.63 4.86 -14.62
N ALA A 58 4.98 4.53 -15.87
CA ALA A 58 4.61 3.27 -16.49
C ALA A 58 4.87 2.17 -15.45
N CYS A 59 3.83 1.37 -15.16
CA CYS A 59 3.96 0.23 -14.27
C CYS A 59 5.17 -0.56 -14.75
N SER A 60 6.29 -0.44 -14.04
CA SER A 60 7.42 -1.33 -14.24
C SER A 60 6.84 -2.74 -14.21
N GLY A 61 7.17 -3.59 -15.19
CA GLY A 61 6.77 -5.00 -15.18
C GLY A 61 7.18 -5.71 -13.88
N PHE A 62 8.06 -5.07 -13.10
CA PHE A 62 8.36 -5.42 -11.73
C PHE A 62 7.22 -5.04 -10.76
N LYS A 63 6.27 -5.96 -10.58
CA LYS A 63 5.29 -5.90 -9.48
C LYS A 63 6.01 -6.22 -8.16
N ARG A 64 6.03 -5.28 -7.20
CA ARG A 64 6.37 -5.62 -5.80
C ARG A 64 5.27 -6.54 -5.29
N ARG A 65 5.63 -7.73 -4.80
CA ARG A 65 4.69 -8.67 -4.17
C ARG A 65 3.93 -7.96 -3.05
N ASN A 66 2.60 -8.02 -3.09
CA ASN A 66 1.79 -7.58 -1.97
C ASN A 66 2.03 -8.53 -0.80
N ALA A 67 2.41 -8.00 0.37
CA ALA A 67 2.63 -8.82 1.57
C ALA A 67 1.35 -9.52 2.08
N CYS A 68 0.18 -9.13 1.56
CA CYS A 68 -1.12 -9.73 1.84
C CYS A 68 -1.51 -10.85 0.87
N GLU A 69 -0.76 -11.07 -0.21
CA GLU A 69 -0.91 -12.29 -1.02
C GLU A 69 -0.29 -13.44 -0.23
N GLY A 70 -1.17 -14.24 0.36
CA GLY A 70 -0.81 -15.44 1.12
C GLY A 70 0.00 -16.46 0.31
N PRO A 71 0.46 -17.54 0.94
CA PRO A 71 1.37 -18.51 0.33
C PRO A 71 0.78 -19.10 -0.96
N PHE A 72 1.60 -19.23 -2.00
CA PHE A 72 1.23 -19.97 -3.21
C PHE A 72 1.26 -21.47 -2.92
N ASP A 73 0.26 -22.20 -3.44
CA ASP A 73 0.30 -23.66 -3.47
C ASP A 73 1.49 -24.12 -4.32
N ILE A 74 2.48 -24.73 -3.67
CA ILE A 74 3.55 -25.44 -4.36
C ILE A 74 2.93 -26.69 -4.96
N VAL A 75 2.55 -26.61 -6.25
CA VAL A 75 2.22 -27.80 -7.03
C VAL A 75 3.45 -28.71 -7.00
N LYS A 76 3.33 -29.85 -6.30
CA LYS A 76 4.40 -30.85 -6.19
C LYS A 76 4.89 -31.25 -7.59
N PRO A 77 6.21 -31.23 -7.86
CA PRO A 77 6.72 -31.81 -9.08
C PRO A 77 6.45 -33.32 -9.09
N ALA A 78 5.99 -33.81 -10.24
CA ALA A 78 5.73 -35.21 -10.49
C ALA A 78 6.99 -36.06 -10.24
N SER A 79 6.79 -37.22 -9.62
CA SER A 79 7.81 -38.20 -9.28
C SER A 79 8.61 -38.69 -10.49
N SER A 80 9.93 -38.77 -10.35
CA SER A 80 10.77 -39.68 -11.13
C SER A 80 11.71 -40.45 -10.20
N HIS A 81 11.74 -41.76 -10.42
CA HIS A 81 12.39 -42.79 -9.60
C HIS A 81 13.90 -42.60 -9.41
N ALA A 82 14.40 -42.94 -8.20
CA ALA A 82 15.70 -43.58 -8.01
C ALA A 82 15.68 -44.45 -6.74
N LYS A 83 16.00 -45.74 -6.88
CA LYS A 83 16.19 -46.70 -5.79
C LYS A 83 17.40 -46.30 -4.94
N ASN A 84 17.34 -46.54 -3.63
CA ASN A 84 18.39 -47.19 -2.83
C ASN A 84 17.93 -47.40 -1.38
N ASP A 85 17.80 -48.68 -1.03
CA ASP A 85 18.26 -49.40 0.17
C ASP A 85 17.94 -48.93 1.60
N GLU A 86 17.17 -49.80 2.26
CA GLU A 86 17.29 -50.39 3.61
C GLU A 86 17.45 -49.52 4.88
N ALA A 87 16.65 -49.91 5.88
CA ALA A 87 16.84 -49.86 7.33
C ALA A 87 16.44 -48.58 8.10
N GLY A 88 15.39 -48.70 8.91
CA GLY A 88 15.09 -47.70 9.96
C GLY A 88 13.72 -47.84 10.64
N ARG A 89 13.51 -48.96 11.32
CA ARG A 89 12.35 -49.31 12.17
C ARG A 89 12.06 -48.26 13.26
N ALA A 90 10.78 -47.88 13.46
CA ALA A 90 10.12 -47.77 14.78
C ALA A 90 8.62 -47.40 14.65
N GLU A 91 7.81 -48.10 15.45
CA GLU A 91 6.36 -48.00 15.71
C GLU A 91 5.99 -46.61 16.31
N GLU A 92 4.74 -46.15 16.46
CA GLU A 92 3.59 -46.78 17.10
C GLU A 92 2.32 -45.89 17.01
N LYS A 93 1.18 -46.57 16.93
CA LYS A 93 -0.16 -46.29 17.51
C LYS A 93 -1.16 -45.29 16.91
N SER A 94 -2.24 -45.94 16.49
CA SER A 94 -3.63 -45.56 16.32
C SER A 94 -4.31 -44.95 17.56
N LYS A 95 -5.30 -44.07 17.32
CA LYS A 95 -6.60 -44.10 18.01
C LYS A 95 -7.69 -43.46 17.16
N GLN A 96 -8.66 -44.30 16.82
CA GLN A 96 -9.92 -44.04 16.13
C GLN A 96 -10.90 -43.39 17.13
N VAL A 97 -11.58 -42.31 16.73
CA VAL A 97 -12.71 -41.74 17.47
C VAL A 97 -13.98 -42.03 16.69
N GLU A 98 -14.86 -42.76 17.37
CA GLU A 98 -16.23 -43.13 17.03
C GLU A 98 -17.13 -41.89 16.96
N SER A 99 -18.07 -41.85 16.02
CA SER A 99 -19.22 -40.94 16.07
C SER A 99 -20.49 -41.77 15.88
N LYS A 100 -21.38 -41.65 16.86
CA LYS A 100 -22.77 -42.11 16.81
C LYS A 100 -23.62 -41.13 16.03
#